data_AF-A0A7C3ZBA6-F1
#
_entry.id   AF-A0A7C3ZBA6-F1
#
_cell.length_a   1.000
_cell.length_b   1.000
_cell.length_c   1.000
_cell.angle_alpha   90.00
_cell.angle_beta   90.00
_cell.angle_gamma   90.00
#
_symmetry.space_group_name_H-M   'P 1'
#
loop_
_entity.id
_entity.type
_entity.pdbx_description
1 polymer ?
#
loop_
_entity_poly.entity_id
_entity_poly.type
_entity_poly.pdbx_seq_one_letter_code
_entity_poly.pdbx_strand_id
1 'polypeptide(L)'
;MEVKRYLEDAERYVERNDPVQASEKLYKAAEEALKILAKHFSLPEYREAEDRGRWTSTLLFSAVRKLSENVNPQIANWWHAAWFLHVEGFHEGRLSIEEVKFRVKFIEELVKFAEE
;
A
#
# COMPACT_ATOMS: atom_id res chain seq x y z
N MET A 1 -11.86 0.62 -10.13
CA MET A 1 -10.44 0.96 -9.92
C MET A 1 -9.75 -0.22 -9.25
N GLU A 2 -8.49 -0.49 -9.60
CA GLU A 2 -7.77 -1.66 -9.06
C GLU A 2 -7.64 -1.63 -7.53
N VAL A 3 -7.54 -0.44 -6.93
CA VAL A 3 -7.50 -0.24 -5.47
C VAL A 3 -8.71 -0.86 -4.75
N LYS A 4 -9.93 -0.52 -5.18
CA LYS A 4 -11.17 -1.04 -4.56
C LYS A 4 -11.26 -2.56 -4.66
N ARG A 5 -10.88 -3.13 -5.80
CA ARG A 5 -10.82 -4.58 -6.00
C ARG A 5 -9.87 -5.23 -4.99
N TYR A 6 -8.70 -4.63 -4.74
CA TYR A 6 -7.73 -5.18 -3.78
C TYR A 6 -8.21 -5.08 -2.34
N LEU A 7 -8.91 -4.02 -1.95
CA LEU A 7 -9.53 -3.94 -0.62
C LEU A 7 -10.64 -4.99 -0.44
N GLU A 8 -11.53 -5.14 -1.42
CA GLU A 8 -12.58 -6.18 -1.39
C GLU A 8 -11.97 -7.60 -1.35
N ASP A 9 -10.90 -7.85 -2.11
CA ASP A 9 -10.15 -9.11 -2.03
C ASP A 9 -9.56 -9.32 -0.64
N ALA A 10 -8.92 -8.29 -0.07
CA ALA A 10 -8.35 -8.35 1.27
C ALA A 10 -9.41 -8.70 2.31
N GLU A 11 -10.59 -8.05 2.28
CA GLU A 11 -11.71 -8.36 3.17
C GLU A 11 -12.13 -9.83 3.06
N ARG A 12 -12.29 -10.35 1.83
CA ARG A 12 -12.62 -11.77 1.61
C ARG A 12 -11.59 -12.72 2.22
N TYR A 13 -10.30 -12.41 2.14
CA TYR A 13 -9.25 -13.25 2.76
C TYR A 13 -9.22 -13.09 4.29
N VAL A 14 -9.55 -11.91 4.80
CA VAL A 14 -9.72 -11.68 6.23
C VAL A 14 -10.87 -12.51 6.80
N GLU A 15 -12.01 -12.57 6.11
CA GLU A 15 -13.16 -13.41 6.48
C GLU A 15 -12.84 -14.90 6.45
N ARG A 16 -11.97 -15.33 5.51
CA ARG A 16 -11.50 -16.71 5.37
C ARG A 16 -10.38 -17.08 6.33
N ASN A 17 -9.95 -16.16 7.18
CA ASN A 17 -8.84 -16.37 8.11
C ASN A 17 -7.51 -16.72 7.40
N ASP A 18 -7.26 -16.11 6.24
CA ASP A 18 -6.05 -16.27 5.44
C ASP A 18 -5.15 -15.03 5.55
N PRO A 19 -4.25 -14.96 6.54
CA PRO A 19 -3.44 -13.78 6.79
C PRO A 19 -2.43 -13.50 5.68
N VAL A 20 -1.95 -14.54 4.98
CA VAL A 20 -0.95 -14.41 3.92
C VAL A 20 -1.56 -13.70 2.72
N GLN A 21 -2.72 -14.18 2.25
CA GLN A 21 -3.40 -13.56 1.12
C GLN A 21 -4.01 -12.20 1.46
N ALA A 22 -4.55 -12.03 2.67
CA ALA A 22 -5.02 -10.72 3.13
C ALA A 22 -3.88 -9.69 3.12
N SER A 23 -2.69 -10.05 3.62
CA SER A 23 -1.52 -9.18 3.63
C SER A 23 -1.07 -8.77 2.23
N GLU A 24 -1.05 -9.72 1.28
CA GLU A 24 -0.71 -9.43 -0.13
C GLU A 24 -1.67 -8.41 -0.74
N LYS A 25 -2.98 -8.59 -0.53
CA LYS A 25 -4.01 -7.74 -1.14
C LYS A 25 -4.03 -6.35 -0.52
N LEU A 26 -3.85 -6.24 0.80
CA LEU A 26 -3.68 -4.96 1.48
C LEU A 26 -2.45 -4.19 0.99
N TYR A 27 -1.31 -4.87 0.81
CA TYR A 27 -0.13 -4.24 0.23
C TYR A 27 -0.40 -3.73 -1.20
N LYS A 28 -1.05 -4.54 -2.05
CA LYS A 28 -1.40 -4.13 -3.42
C LYS A 28 -2.34 -2.93 -3.47
N ALA A 29 -3.31 -2.84 -2.54
CA ALA A 29 -4.16 -1.67 -2.41
C ALA A 29 -3.34 -0.41 -2.07
N ALA A 30 -2.43 -0.51 -1.10
CA ALA A 30 -1.54 0.58 -0.70
C ALA A 30 -0.58 1.01 -1.82
N GLU A 31 -0.02 0.03 -2.55
CA GLU A 31 0.87 0.29 -3.68
C GLU A 31 0.14 1.09 -4.77
N GLU A 32 -1.07 0.67 -5.17
CA GLU A 32 -1.85 1.40 -6.16
C GLU A 32 -2.27 2.79 -5.68
N ALA A 33 -2.67 2.95 -4.41
CA ALA A 33 -2.97 4.25 -3.83
C ALA A 33 -1.75 5.19 -3.87
N LEU A 34 -0.56 4.68 -3.54
CA LEU A 34 0.68 5.45 -3.61
C LEU A 34 1.02 5.86 -5.06
N LYS A 35 0.81 4.99 -6.04
CA LYS A 35 1.02 5.30 -7.46
C LYS A 35 0.09 6.42 -7.93
N ILE A 36 -1.18 6.40 -7.50
CA ILE A 36 -2.16 7.45 -7.77
C ILE A 36 -1.68 8.79 -7.19
N LEU A 37 -1.24 8.81 -5.94
CA LEU A 37 -0.70 10.03 -5.31
C LEU A 37 0.55 10.54 -6.03
N ALA A 38 1.48 9.65 -6.35
CA ALA A 38 2.71 10.02 -7.07
C ALA A 38 2.39 10.65 -8.45
N LYS A 39 1.36 10.13 -9.14
CA LYS A 39 0.85 10.72 -10.38
C LYS A 39 0.21 12.08 -10.14
N HIS A 40 -0.70 12.17 -9.16
CA HIS A 40 -1.45 13.38 -8.84
C HIS A 40 -0.51 14.55 -8.52
N PHE A 41 0.50 14.31 -7.68
CA PHE A 41 1.51 15.31 -7.31
C PHE A 41 2.67 15.42 -8.32
N SER A 42 2.56 14.81 -9.50
CA SER A 42 3.53 14.90 -10.59
C SER A 42 4.97 14.57 -10.16
N LEU A 43 5.14 13.55 -9.31
CA LEU A 43 6.46 13.16 -8.83
C LEU A 43 7.30 12.56 -9.97
N PRO A 44 8.61 12.82 -10.01
CA PRO A 44 9.48 12.23 -11.01
C PRO A 44 9.54 10.71 -10.92
N GLU A 45 9.31 10.13 -9.73
CA GLU A 45 9.20 8.68 -9.51
C GLU A 45 8.12 8.03 -10.38
N TYR A 46 7.00 8.72 -10.60
CA TYR A 46 5.94 8.20 -11.46
C TYR A 46 6.40 8.12 -12.92
N ARG A 47 7.03 9.19 -13.43
CA ARG A 47 7.59 9.21 -14.79
C ARG A 47 8.68 8.17 -14.98
N GLU A 48 9.58 8.04 -14.00
CA GLU A 48 10.65 7.05 -14.05
C GLU A 48 10.10 5.62 -14.03
N ALA A 49 9.02 5.36 -13.30
CA ALA A 49 8.35 4.07 -13.32
C ALA A 49 7.67 3.79 -14.67
N GLU A 50 7.07 4.80 -15.32
CA GLU A 50 6.52 4.69 -16.67
C GLU A 50 7.62 4.37 -17.69
N ASP A 51 8.73 5.10 -17.67
CA ASP A 51 9.87 4.88 -18.57
C ASP A 51 10.49 3.48 -18.41
N ARG A 52 10.54 2.98 -17.17
CA ARG A 52 11.04 1.63 -16.86
C ARG A 52 10.00 0.53 -17.09
N GLY A 53 8.73 0.88 -17.32
CA GLY A 53 7.60 -0.05 -17.40
C GLY A 53 7.28 -0.79 -16.10
N ARG A 54 7.85 -0.38 -14.96
CA ARG A 54 7.61 -1.00 -13.65
C ARG A 54 7.96 -0.09 -12.49
N TRP A 55 7.26 -0.28 -11.38
CA TRP A 55 7.64 0.26 -10.08
C TRP A 55 8.67 -0.64 -9.39
N THR A 56 9.57 -0.04 -8.63
CA THR A 56 10.52 -0.75 -7.76
C THR A 56 10.31 -0.29 -6.32
N SER A 57 10.72 -1.11 -5.34
CA SER A 57 10.67 -0.70 -3.93
C SER A 57 11.42 0.61 -3.69
N THR A 58 12.57 0.82 -4.35
CA THR A 58 13.30 2.10 -4.29
C THR A 58 12.47 3.29 -4.76
N LEU A 59 11.75 3.17 -5.88
CA LEU A 59 10.86 4.23 -6.38
C LEU A 59 9.69 4.47 -5.43
N LEU A 60 9.08 3.41 -4.89
CA LEU A 60 7.98 3.52 -3.94
C LEU A 60 8.43 4.26 -2.67
N PHE A 61 9.54 3.86 -2.05
CA PHE A 61 10.06 4.53 -0.86
C PHE A 61 10.50 5.98 -1.13
N SER A 62 11.04 6.29 -2.30
CA SER A 62 11.36 7.67 -2.69
C SER A 62 10.10 8.53 -2.81
N ALA A 63 9.03 7.99 -3.42
CA ALA A 63 7.73 8.66 -3.51
C ALA A 63 7.12 8.88 -2.13
N VAL A 64 7.14 7.87 -1.25
CA VAL A 64 6.66 7.97 0.14
C VAL A 64 7.37 9.09 0.88
N ARG A 65 8.70 9.16 0.80
CA ARG A 65 9.47 10.24 1.44
C ARG A 65 8.99 11.60 0.96
N LYS A 66 8.93 11.83 -0.36
CA LYS A 66 8.52 13.13 -0.93
C LYS A 66 7.08 13.50 -0.58
N LEU A 67 6.15 12.55 -0.67
CA LEU A 67 4.75 12.80 -0.29
C LEU A 67 4.63 13.07 1.22
N SER A 68 5.38 12.36 2.05
CA SER A 68 5.36 12.58 3.50
C SER A 68 5.93 13.95 3.90
N GLU A 69 6.96 14.43 3.20
CA GLU A 69 7.58 15.72 3.44
C GLU A 69 6.73 16.90 2.95
N ASN A 70 6.02 16.75 1.83
CA ASN A 70 5.42 17.88 1.12
C ASN A 70 3.89 17.87 1.10
N VAL A 71 3.24 16.73 1.40
CA VAL A 71 1.78 16.57 1.27
C VAL A 71 1.16 16.18 2.60
N ASN A 72 1.51 15.01 3.14
CA ASN A 72 0.95 14.53 4.40
C ASN A 72 1.92 13.58 5.10
N PRO A 73 2.45 13.93 6.30
CA PRO A 73 3.40 13.09 7.00
C PRO A 73 2.86 11.69 7.38
N GLN A 74 1.54 11.51 7.46
CA GLN A 74 0.93 10.20 7.75
C GLN A 74 1.17 9.17 6.65
N ILE A 75 1.48 9.59 5.41
CA ILE A 75 1.78 8.68 4.30
C ILE A 75 2.94 7.75 4.64
N ALA A 76 3.93 8.21 5.40
CA ALA A 76 5.03 7.37 5.87
C ALA A 76 4.54 6.26 6.83
N ASN A 77 3.64 6.58 7.76
CA ASN A 77 3.08 5.62 8.70
C ASN A 77 2.22 4.58 8.00
N TRP A 78 1.35 5.01 7.09
CA TRP A 78 0.51 4.11 6.30
C TRP A 78 1.34 3.19 5.42
N TRP A 79 2.36 3.73 4.76
CA TRP A 79 3.28 2.93 3.94
C TRP A 79 4.08 1.93 4.77
N HIS A 80 4.57 2.30 5.95
CA HIS A 80 5.27 1.36 6.82
C HIS A 80 4.36 0.20 7.27
N ALA A 81 3.08 0.46 7.54
CA ALA A 81 2.12 -0.61 7.80
C ALA A 81 1.95 -1.53 6.57
N ALA A 82 1.85 -0.96 5.36
CA ALA A 82 1.76 -1.72 4.11
C ALA A 82 3.02 -2.56 3.84
N TRP A 83 4.20 -1.99 4.03
CA TRP A 83 5.47 -2.69 3.85
C TRP A 83 5.67 -3.81 4.87
N PHE A 84 5.23 -3.59 6.11
CA PHE A 84 5.23 -4.64 7.14
C PHE A 84 4.31 -5.80 6.74
N LEU A 85 3.10 -5.53 6.22
CA LEU A 85 2.22 -6.58 5.68
C LEU A 85 2.88 -7.32 4.50
N HIS A 86 3.56 -6.61 3.61
CA HIS A 86 4.26 -7.20 2.48
C HIS A 86 5.36 -8.19 2.92
N VAL A 87 6.24 -7.76 3.82
CA VAL A 87 7.37 -8.58 4.27
C VAL A 87 6.91 -9.63 5.26
N GLU A 88 6.37 -9.21 6.41
CA GLU A 88 6.07 -10.12 7.52
C GLU A 88 4.82 -10.97 7.24
N GLY A 89 3.85 -10.44 6.51
CA GLY A 89 2.60 -11.11 6.22
C GLY A 89 2.66 -11.99 4.98
N PHE A 90 2.99 -11.42 3.82
CA PHE A 90 2.97 -12.14 2.56
C PHE A 90 4.21 -12.99 2.31
N HIS A 91 5.40 -12.42 2.45
CA HIS A 91 6.65 -13.15 2.14
C HIS A 91 7.04 -14.14 3.24
N GLU A 92 6.92 -13.72 4.51
CA GLU A 92 7.40 -14.51 5.65
C GLU A 92 6.28 -15.32 6.33
N GLY A 93 5.01 -14.98 6.08
CA GLY A 93 3.86 -15.70 6.64
C GLY A 93 3.79 -15.68 8.17
N ARG A 94 4.37 -14.66 8.82
CA ARG A 94 4.55 -14.59 10.28
C ARG A 94 3.36 -13.97 11.02
N LEU A 95 2.46 -13.30 10.32
CA LEU A 95 1.37 -12.55 10.96
C LEU A 95 0.14 -13.42 11.21
N SER A 96 -0.43 -13.28 12.40
CA SER A 96 -1.79 -13.72 12.72
C SER A 96 -2.82 -12.86 11.99
N ILE A 97 -4.07 -13.36 11.88
CA ILE A 97 -5.13 -12.58 11.25
C ILE A 97 -5.45 -11.31 12.04
N GLU A 98 -5.31 -11.33 13.37
CA GLU A 98 -5.53 -10.19 14.25
C GLU A 98 -4.51 -9.08 13.98
N GLU A 99 -3.25 -9.45 13.74
CA GLU A 99 -2.19 -8.51 13.36
C GLU A 99 -2.42 -7.89 11.98
N VAL A 100 -3.01 -8.65 11.06
CA VAL A 100 -3.42 -8.15 9.74
C VAL A 100 -4.61 -7.19 9.89
N LYS A 101 -5.66 -7.59 10.61
CA LYS A 101 -6.86 -6.76 10.88
C LYS A 101 -6.50 -5.44 11.54
N PHE A 102 -5.55 -5.43 12.48
CA PHE A 102 -5.06 -4.21 13.11
C PHE A 102 -4.53 -3.19 12.10
N ARG A 103 -3.96 -3.66 10.98
CA ARG A 103 -3.33 -2.82 9.96
C ARG A 103 -4.27 -2.36 8.85
N VAL A 104 -5.44 -2.98 8.70
CA VAL A 104 -6.44 -2.64 7.67
C VAL A 104 -6.73 -1.14 7.65
N LYS A 105 -6.98 -0.54 8.82
CA LYS A 105 -7.29 0.90 8.96
C LYS A 105 -6.24 1.82 8.32
N PHE A 106 -4.95 1.48 8.39
CA PHE A 106 -3.89 2.32 7.82
C PHE A 106 -3.91 2.27 6.30
N ILE A 107 -4.29 1.13 5.73
CA ILE A 107 -4.39 0.95 4.28
C ILE A 107 -5.65 1.66 3.77
N GLU A 108 -6.77 1.53 4.48
CA GLU A 108 -8.00 2.27 4.17
C GLU A 108 -7.80 3.78 4.22
N GLU A 109 -7.06 4.29 5.22
CA GLU A 109 -6.73 5.73 5.32
C GLU A 109 -5.89 6.21 4.14
N LEU A 110 -4.86 5.46 3.73
CA LEU A 110 -4.05 5.80 2.56
C LEU A 110 -4.87 5.76 1.26
N VAL A 111 -5.71 4.73 1.10
CA VAL A 111 -6.59 4.60 -0.07
C VAL A 111 -7.58 5.76 -0.13
N LYS A 112 -8.24 6.06 0.99
CA LYS A 112 -9.18 7.18 1.08
C LYS A 112 -8.49 8.49 0.72
N PHE A 113 -7.29 8.74 1.26
CA PHE A 113 -6.52 9.93 0.96
C PHE A 113 -6.13 10.05 -0.52
N ALA A 114 -5.92 8.92 -1.21
CA ALA A 114 -5.63 8.90 -2.64
C ALA A 114 -6.89 9.08 -3.54
N GLU A 115 -8.09 8.89 -2.99
CA GLU A 115 -9.37 9.08 -3.69
C GLU A 115 -10.01 10.47 -3.47
N GLU A 116 -9.49 11.25 -2.52
CA GLU A 116 -9.87 12.66 -2.27
C GLU A 116 -9.34 13.61 -3.36
#